data_AF-A0A0F9IH03-F1
#
_entry.id   AF-A0A0F9IH03-F1
#
_cell.length_a   1.000
_cell.length_b   1.000
_cell.length_c   1.000
_cell.angle_alpha   90.00
_cell.angle_beta   90.00
_cell.angle_gamma   90.00
#
_symmetry.space_group_name_H-M   'P 1'
#
loop_
_entity.id
_entity.type
_entity.pdbx_description
1 polymer ?
#
loop_
_entity_poly.entity_id
_entity_poly.type
_entity_poly.pdbx_seq_one_letter_code
_entity_poly.pdbx_strand_id
1 'polypeptide(L)'
;MESYEMQYVFRDINGKKLDLEWTNDINYPFLSPFEVLITKGRPIGKIAYLILEYEEKQYAFGTIVHSVGDRFIFFSGLTDPRIYDTISKKKGELSHITLEANKDKFHIKFKDTKTKAPIFQTDEIEKDYYYWFSLALQHPTVLLPLKHLKFNFDFPKGDGKRRLNELGISRKGIINKILTLPENRLYDDEFIDFDFYITRQDIDDKNTKLIPPTTMPPRTELARLYNVSLLDTGFKFGINISRMRPRKALEKDLVRIYHHEYVKDYLKKIGK
;
A
#
# COMPACT_ATOMS: atom_id res chain seq x y z
N MET A 1 -13.15 -31.11 -3.74
CA MET A 1 -12.16 -30.03 -3.93
C MET A 1 -11.49 -30.26 -5.27
N GLU A 2 -11.27 -29.20 -6.02
CA GLU A 2 -10.47 -29.18 -7.25
C GLU A 2 -9.25 -28.32 -6.98
N SER A 3 -8.06 -28.87 -7.19
CA SER A 3 -6.79 -28.20 -6.90
C SER A 3 -6.24 -27.54 -8.15
N TYR A 4 -5.73 -26.33 -8.00
CA TYR A 4 -5.16 -25.55 -9.07
C TYR A 4 -3.85 -24.90 -8.63
N GLU A 5 -2.92 -24.77 -9.57
CA GLU A 5 -1.65 -24.06 -9.39
C GLU A 5 -1.64 -22.82 -10.29
N MET A 6 -1.12 -21.72 -9.74
CA MET A 6 -0.92 -20.48 -10.45
C MET A 6 0.47 -19.95 -10.16
N GLN A 7 1.15 -19.44 -11.19
CA GLN A 7 2.46 -18.81 -11.05
C GLN A 7 2.42 -17.34 -11.48
N TYR A 8 3.25 -16.52 -10.84
CA TYR A 8 3.52 -15.14 -11.24
C TYR A 8 5.03 -14.90 -11.20
N VAL A 9 5.60 -14.57 -12.36
CA VAL A 9 7.02 -14.31 -12.54
C VAL A 9 7.23 -12.82 -12.72
N PHE A 10 7.97 -12.22 -11.79
CA PHE A 10 8.43 -10.84 -11.93
C PHE A 10 9.52 -10.74 -13.00
N ARG A 11 9.42 -9.70 -13.81
CA ARG A 11 10.30 -9.41 -14.94
C ARG A 11 10.77 -7.97 -14.85
N ASP A 12 11.95 -7.69 -15.37
CA ASP A 12 12.46 -6.34 -15.52
C ASP A 12 11.74 -5.57 -16.63
N ILE A 13 12.15 -4.31 -16.83
CA ILE A 13 11.61 -3.43 -17.87
C ILE A 13 11.80 -3.95 -19.31
N ASN A 14 12.75 -4.87 -19.51
CA ASN A 14 13.03 -5.51 -20.81
C ASN A 14 12.31 -6.86 -20.95
N GLY A 15 11.48 -7.23 -19.97
CA GLY A 15 10.77 -8.51 -19.94
C GLY A 15 11.63 -9.71 -19.52
N LYS A 16 12.89 -9.50 -19.13
CA LYS A 16 13.76 -10.57 -18.63
C LYS A 16 13.28 -10.99 -17.24
N LYS A 17 13.21 -12.30 -17.00
CA LYS A 17 12.89 -12.85 -15.70
C LYS A 17 13.96 -12.41 -14.68
N LEU A 18 13.51 -11.88 -13.55
CA LEU A 18 14.38 -11.56 -12.43
C LEU A 18 14.87 -12.85 -11.75
N ASP A 19 16.08 -12.84 -11.21
CA ASP A 19 16.59 -13.97 -10.42
C ASP A 19 16.11 -13.86 -8.98
N LEU A 20 14.92 -14.42 -8.72
CA LEU A 20 14.25 -14.35 -7.43
C LEU A 20 13.84 -15.74 -6.95
N GLU A 21 13.84 -15.93 -5.64
CA GLU A 21 13.24 -17.09 -5.00
C GLU A 21 11.73 -17.15 -5.24
N TRP A 22 11.15 -18.35 -5.06
CA TRP A 22 9.70 -18.53 -5.07
C TRP A 22 9.11 -18.48 -3.66
N THR A 23 7.87 -17.99 -3.55
CA THR A 23 7.06 -18.10 -2.34
C THR A 23 5.66 -18.60 -2.67
N ASN A 24 5.09 -19.36 -1.74
CA ASN A 24 3.69 -19.78 -1.73
C ASN A 24 2.93 -19.30 -0.49
N ASP A 25 3.54 -18.42 0.30
CA ASP A 25 2.93 -17.89 1.51
C ASP A 25 1.74 -16.98 1.16
N ILE A 26 0.53 -17.37 1.58
CA ILE A 26 -0.68 -16.57 1.39
C ILE A 26 -0.59 -15.21 2.09
N ASN A 27 0.22 -15.09 3.14
CA ASN A 27 0.44 -13.84 3.84
C ASN A 27 1.38 -12.88 3.09
N TYR A 28 2.00 -13.34 2.00
CA TYR A 28 2.78 -12.47 1.14
C TYR A 28 1.88 -11.40 0.53
N PRO A 29 2.25 -10.11 0.55
CA PRO A 29 1.35 -8.99 0.23
C PRO A 29 0.69 -9.08 -1.15
N PHE A 30 1.36 -9.71 -2.11
CA PHE A 30 0.86 -9.89 -3.48
C PHE A 30 -0.12 -11.06 -3.61
N LEU A 31 -0.20 -11.91 -2.59
CA LEU A 31 -1.11 -13.05 -2.51
C LEU A 31 -2.28 -12.79 -1.54
N SER A 32 -2.08 -11.98 -0.49
CA SER A 32 -3.09 -11.66 0.52
C SER A 32 -4.44 -11.19 -0.05
N PRO A 33 -4.52 -10.35 -1.11
CA PRO A 33 -5.81 -9.98 -1.71
C PRO A 33 -6.62 -11.18 -2.20
N PHE A 34 -5.94 -12.24 -2.64
CA PHE A 34 -6.60 -13.41 -3.22
C PHE A 34 -7.29 -14.30 -2.19
N GLU A 35 -6.90 -14.20 -0.92
CA GLU A 35 -7.46 -15.00 0.17
C GLU A 35 -9.00 -14.96 0.19
N VAL A 36 -9.60 -13.79 -0.02
CA VAL A 36 -11.06 -13.63 0.02
C VAL A 36 -11.76 -14.33 -1.15
N LEU A 37 -11.19 -14.30 -2.35
CA LEU A 37 -11.71 -15.05 -3.50
C LEU A 37 -11.56 -16.55 -3.30
N ILE A 38 -10.43 -16.98 -2.74
CA ILE A 38 -10.13 -18.40 -2.53
C ILE A 38 -10.99 -18.99 -1.43
N THR A 39 -11.19 -18.26 -0.34
CA THR A 39 -11.94 -18.76 0.82
C THR A 39 -13.45 -18.53 0.66
N LYS A 40 -13.85 -17.35 0.17
CA LYS A 40 -15.26 -16.91 0.15
C LYS A 40 -15.85 -16.79 -1.25
N GLY A 41 -15.07 -17.00 -2.31
CA GLY A 41 -15.55 -16.93 -3.69
C GLY A 41 -15.90 -15.53 -4.17
N ARG A 42 -15.57 -14.48 -3.40
CA ARG A 42 -15.92 -13.10 -3.72
C ARG A 42 -14.86 -12.46 -4.61
N PRO A 43 -15.26 -11.73 -5.66
CA PRO A 43 -14.32 -11.03 -6.54
C PRO A 43 -13.54 -9.96 -5.75
N ILE A 44 -12.28 -9.77 -6.13
CA ILE A 44 -11.35 -8.88 -5.41
C ILE A 44 -11.31 -7.51 -6.06
N GLY A 45 -11.46 -7.46 -7.39
CA GLY A 45 -11.33 -6.25 -8.20
C GLY A 45 -9.96 -6.12 -8.86
N LYS A 46 -9.54 -4.90 -9.15
CA LYS A 46 -8.26 -4.62 -9.83
C LYS A 46 -7.12 -4.46 -8.83
N ILE A 47 -5.92 -4.88 -9.22
CA ILE A 47 -4.76 -4.87 -8.34
C ILE A 47 -3.53 -4.20 -8.99
N ALA A 48 -2.75 -3.51 -8.17
CA ALA A 48 -1.40 -3.03 -8.50
C ALA A 48 -0.41 -3.47 -7.42
N TYR A 49 0.74 -3.97 -7.86
CA TYR A 49 1.84 -4.34 -6.97
C TYR A 49 2.81 -3.17 -6.84
N LEU A 50 3.16 -2.85 -5.60
CA LEU A 50 4.14 -1.84 -5.26
C LEU A 50 5.43 -2.54 -4.85
N ILE A 51 6.52 -2.18 -5.51
CA ILE A 51 7.85 -2.74 -5.28
C ILE A 51 8.75 -1.57 -4.87
N LEU A 52 9.42 -1.66 -3.72
CA LEU A 52 10.42 -0.67 -3.32
C LEU A 52 11.80 -1.15 -3.72
N GLU A 53 12.54 -0.32 -4.45
CA GLU A 53 13.94 -0.56 -4.80
C GLU A 53 14.86 0.29 -3.93
N TYR A 54 15.85 -0.36 -3.32
CA TYR A 54 16.82 0.24 -2.42
C TYR A 54 18.13 -0.55 -2.44
N GLU A 55 19.26 0.12 -2.65
CA GLU A 55 20.60 -0.50 -2.72
C GLU A 55 20.64 -1.75 -3.62
N GLU A 56 20.09 -1.63 -4.84
CA GLU A 56 20.01 -2.71 -5.84
C GLU A 56 19.17 -3.93 -5.41
N LYS A 57 18.48 -3.85 -4.27
CA LYS A 57 17.53 -4.86 -3.79
C LYS A 57 16.10 -4.41 -4.02
N GLN A 58 15.22 -5.38 -4.24
CA GLN A 58 13.80 -5.15 -4.40
C GLN A 58 13.01 -5.79 -3.26
N TYR A 59 12.06 -5.02 -2.74
CA TYR A 59 11.21 -5.38 -1.63
C TYR A 59 9.75 -5.30 -2.06
N ALA A 60 8.93 -6.25 -1.62
CA ALA A 60 7.49 -6.15 -1.79
C ALA A 60 6.95 -5.10 -0.80
N PHE A 61 6.61 -3.91 -1.32
CA PHE A 61 6.12 -2.82 -0.48
C PHE A 61 4.65 -3.05 -0.09
N GLY A 62 3.83 -3.49 -1.05
CA GLY A 62 2.44 -3.85 -0.80
C GLY A 62 1.60 -4.00 -2.06
N THR A 63 0.33 -4.32 -1.87
CA THR A 63 -0.67 -4.36 -2.95
C THR A 63 -1.75 -3.33 -2.71
N ILE A 64 -2.11 -2.60 -3.75
CA ILE A 64 -3.32 -1.78 -3.78
C ILE A 64 -4.39 -2.52 -4.57
N VAL A 65 -5.58 -2.61 -3.99
CA VAL A 65 -6.77 -3.20 -4.58
C VAL A 65 -7.82 -2.12 -4.77
N HIS A 66 -8.38 -2.02 -5.97
CA HIS A 66 -9.66 -1.35 -6.20
C HIS A 66 -10.75 -2.41 -6.30
N SER A 67 -11.57 -2.50 -5.25
CA SER A 67 -12.56 -3.55 -5.11
C SER A 67 -13.80 -3.32 -5.96
N VAL A 68 -14.59 -4.39 -6.19
CA VAL A 68 -15.87 -4.32 -6.91
C VAL A 68 -16.86 -3.34 -6.23
N GLY A 69 -16.74 -3.11 -4.92
CA GLY A 69 -17.54 -2.13 -4.17
C GLY A 69 -16.96 -0.72 -4.15
N ASP A 70 -16.05 -0.37 -5.08
CA ASP A 70 -15.38 0.94 -5.20
C ASP A 70 -14.52 1.35 -3.97
N ARG A 71 -14.22 0.40 -3.08
CA ARG A 71 -13.26 0.60 -1.98
C ARG A 71 -11.83 0.42 -2.45
N PHE A 72 -10.92 1.16 -1.86
CA PHE A 72 -9.48 0.95 -2.03
C PHE A 72 -8.92 0.21 -0.81
N ILE A 73 -8.09 -0.80 -1.03
CA ILE A 73 -7.52 -1.61 0.06
C ILE A 73 -6.02 -1.73 -0.15
N PHE A 74 -5.25 -1.44 0.89
CA PHE A 74 -3.80 -1.58 0.92
C PHE A 74 -3.40 -2.76 1.82
N PHE A 75 -2.67 -3.70 1.24
CA PHE A 75 -2.02 -4.81 1.95
C PHE A 75 -0.52 -4.53 2.01
N SER A 76 0.04 -4.39 3.21
CA SER A 76 1.46 -4.08 3.38
C SER A 76 2.33 -5.31 3.23
N GLY A 77 3.56 -5.11 2.75
CA GLY A 77 4.58 -6.16 2.65
C GLY A 77 5.56 -6.19 3.82
N LEU A 78 5.12 -5.81 5.02
CA LEU A 78 5.98 -5.80 6.20
C LEU A 78 6.41 -7.23 6.56
N THR A 79 7.68 -7.43 6.91
CA THR A 79 8.17 -8.70 7.50
C THR A 79 7.53 -8.94 8.86
N ASP A 80 7.38 -7.87 9.63
CA ASP A 80 6.68 -7.86 10.91
C ASP A 80 5.41 -7.00 10.77
N PRO A 81 4.21 -7.58 10.87
CA PRO A 81 2.97 -6.85 10.67
C PRO A 81 2.64 -5.89 11.83
N ARG A 82 3.41 -5.90 12.93
CA ARG A 82 3.16 -5.01 14.07
C ARG A 82 3.35 -3.55 13.66
N ILE A 83 2.29 -2.77 13.83
CA ILE A 83 2.29 -1.33 13.57
C ILE A 83 1.91 -0.57 14.83
N TYR A 84 2.43 0.64 14.95
CA TYR A 84 1.94 1.63 15.90
C TYR A 84 1.08 2.66 15.19
N ASP A 85 -0.19 2.74 15.59
CA ASP A 85 -1.10 3.81 15.21
C ASP A 85 -0.85 5.03 16.12
N THR A 86 -0.33 6.09 15.51
CA THR A 86 0.08 7.31 16.23
C THR A 86 -1.08 8.09 16.86
N ILE A 87 -2.30 8.01 16.31
CA ILE A 87 -3.47 8.73 16.83
C ILE A 87 -4.14 7.94 17.93
N SER A 88 -4.51 6.68 17.66
CA SER A 88 -5.18 5.87 18.69
C SER A 88 -4.22 5.39 19.77
N LYS A 89 -2.91 5.56 19.56
CA LYS A 89 -1.80 5.08 20.42
C LYS A 89 -1.90 3.57 20.67
N LYS A 90 -2.36 2.82 19.67
CA LYS A 90 -2.52 1.37 19.73
C LYS A 90 -1.45 0.67 18.91
N LYS A 91 -0.96 -0.45 19.43
CA LYS A 91 -0.16 -1.41 18.70
C LYS A 91 -1.05 -2.57 18.24
N GLY A 92 -0.81 -3.09 17.06
CA GLY A 92 -1.53 -4.25 16.55
C GLY A 92 -0.91 -4.81 15.28
N GLU A 93 -1.24 -6.04 14.95
CA GLU A 93 -0.79 -6.66 13.71
C GLU A 93 -1.67 -6.22 12.54
N LEU A 94 -1.12 -5.45 11.61
CA LEU A 94 -1.81 -4.98 10.43
C LEU A 94 -2.25 -6.15 9.56
N SER A 95 -3.53 -6.16 9.18
CA SER A 95 -4.04 -7.00 8.09
C SER A 95 -4.10 -6.18 6.80
N HIS A 96 -4.79 -5.04 6.82
CA HIS A 96 -4.89 -4.11 5.69
C HIS A 96 -5.49 -2.78 6.14
N ILE A 97 -5.38 -1.78 5.27
CA ILE A 97 -6.02 -0.47 5.42
C ILE A 97 -7.03 -0.33 4.29
N THR A 98 -8.25 0.11 4.58
CA THR A 98 -9.32 0.26 3.58
C THR A 98 -9.82 1.69 3.55
N LEU A 99 -9.89 2.29 2.37
CA LEU A 99 -10.69 3.49 2.10
C LEU A 99 -12.07 3.09 1.59
N GLU A 100 -13.13 3.67 2.17
CA GLU A 100 -14.50 3.38 1.78
C GLU A 100 -14.87 3.95 0.40
N ALA A 101 -15.98 3.48 -0.16
CA ALA A 101 -16.41 3.79 -1.52
C ALA A 101 -16.64 5.29 -1.76
N ASN A 102 -17.20 5.99 -0.78
CA ASN A 102 -17.44 7.44 -0.82
C ASN A 102 -16.19 8.28 -0.48
N LYS A 103 -15.05 7.65 -0.18
CA LYS A 103 -13.76 8.30 0.10
C LYS A 103 -13.81 9.26 1.30
N ASP A 104 -14.82 9.16 2.17
CA ASP A 104 -14.98 10.03 3.34
C ASP A 104 -14.27 9.50 4.58
N LYS A 105 -13.95 8.20 4.60
CA LYS A 105 -13.35 7.53 5.73
C LYS A 105 -12.53 6.32 5.32
N PHE A 106 -11.54 6.02 6.14
CA PHE A 106 -10.77 4.80 6.07
C PHE A 106 -10.70 4.09 7.42
N HIS A 107 -10.31 2.82 7.39
CA HIS A 107 -10.14 2.02 8.59
C HIS A 107 -8.91 1.12 8.51
N ILE A 108 -8.27 0.94 9.65
CA ILE A 108 -7.15 0.00 9.81
C ILE A 108 -7.70 -1.29 10.38
N LYS A 109 -7.59 -2.38 9.63
CA LYS A 109 -7.97 -3.70 10.12
C LYS A 109 -6.75 -4.42 10.68
N PHE A 110 -6.86 -4.84 11.94
CA PHE A 110 -5.89 -5.72 12.58
C PHE A 110 -6.23 -7.19 12.34
N LYS A 111 -5.22 -8.07 12.40
CA LYS A 111 -5.40 -9.54 12.31
C LYS A 111 -6.20 -10.08 13.49
N ASP A 112 -6.03 -9.49 14.69
CA ASP A 112 -6.84 -9.86 15.86
C ASP A 112 -8.27 -9.29 15.75
N THR A 113 -9.22 -10.20 15.57
CA THR A 113 -10.66 -9.92 15.43
C THR A 113 -11.32 -9.29 16.65
N LYS A 114 -10.71 -9.32 17.84
CA LYS A 114 -11.29 -8.75 19.06
C LYS A 114 -11.18 -7.23 19.13
N THR A 115 -10.25 -6.63 18.38
CA THR A 115 -10.03 -5.19 18.42
C THR A 115 -10.87 -4.51 17.34
N LYS A 116 -11.81 -3.64 17.75
CA LYS A 116 -12.54 -2.80 16.78
C LYS A 116 -11.54 -1.97 15.98
N ALA A 117 -11.62 -2.08 14.65
CA ALA A 117 -10.84 -1.27 13.72
C ALA A 117 -11.12 0.21 13.99
N PRO A 118 -10.09 1.03 14.24
CA PRO A 118 -10.29 2.47 14.32
C PRO A 118 -10.72 2.99 12.94
N ILE A 119 -11.69 3.91 12.95
CA ILE A 119 -12.23 4.58 11.77
C ILE A 119 -11.75 6.03 11.80
N PHE A 120 -11.24 6.48 10.67
CA PHE A 120 -10.72 7.83 10.50
C PHE A 120 -11.46 8.50 9.35
N GLN A 121 -11.69 9.80 9.47
CA GLN A 121 -12.14 10.58 8.33
C GLN A 121 -11.01 10.66 7.29
N THR A 122 -11.35 10.93 6.04
CA THR A 122 -10.44 11.19 4.93
C THR A 122 -10.49 12.69 4.63
N ASP A 123 -9.34 13.31 4.34
CA ASP A 123 -9.25 14.76 4.13
C ASP A 123 -9.25 14.99 2.62
N GLU A 124 -10.23 15.75 2.14
CA GLU A 124 -10.21 16.29 0.78
C GLU A 124 -9.35 17.56 0.79
N ILE A 125 -8.14 17.47 0.24
CA ILE A 125 -7.18 18.57 0.24
C ILE A 125 -7.60 19.62 -0.80
N GLU A 126 -8.03 19.12 -1.95
CA GLU A 126 -8.61 19.86 -3.08
C GLU A 126 -9.69 19.00 -3.72
N LYS A 127 -10.53 19.61 -4.57
CA LYS A 127 -11.63 18.91 -5.21
C LYS A 127 -11.17 17.61 -5.87
N ASP A 128 -11.77 16.48 -5.50
CA ASP A 128 -11.41 15.15 -5.99
C ASP A 128 -9.94 14.75 -5.70
N TYR A 129 -9.26 15.33 -4.70
CA TYR A 129 -7.89 15.00 -4.29
C TYR A 129 -7.84 14.72 -2.77
N TYR A 130 -7.78 13.44 -2.42
CA TYR A 130 -7.95 12.95 -1.05
C TYR A 130 -6.63 12.42 -0.48
N TYR A 131 -6.31 12.82 0.75
CA TYR A 131 -5.26 12.18 1.55
C TYR A 131 -5.81 10.94 2.25
N TRP A 132 -5.21 9.78 2.02
CA TRP A 132 -5.65 8.53 2.62
C TRP A 132 -4.93 8.23 3.93
N PHE A 133 -3.64 7.90 3.92
CA PHE A 133 -2.83 7.62 5.11
C PHE A 133 -1.35 7.75 4.78
N SER A 134 -0.49 7.71 5.81
CA SER A 134 0.95 7.58 5.62
C SER A 134 1.52 6.41 6.38
N LEU A 135 2.48 5.74 5.76
CA LEU A 135 3.23 4.64 6.31
C LEU A 135 4.69 5.07 6.43
N ALA A 136 5.21 5.11 7.65
CA ALA A 136 6.62 5.39 7.87
C ALA A 136 7.38 4.11 8.22
N LEU A 137 8.51 3.90 7.55
CA LEU A 137 9.42 2.78 7.74
C LEU A 137 10.76 3.30 8.25
N GLN A 138 11.33 2.66 9.28
CA GLN A 138 12.68 3.03 9.72
C GLN A 138 13.72 2.69 8.64
N HIS A 139 13.56 1.54 7.96
CA HIS A 139 14.48 1.08 6.93
C HIS A 139 13.76 0.14 5.95
N PRO A 140 14.11 0.08 4.65
CA PRO A 140 13.49 -0.82 3.67
C PRO A 140 13.54 -2.31 4.04
N THR A 141 14.50 -2.73 4.88
CA THR A 141 14.63 -4.12 5.36
C THR A 141 13.49 -4.60 6.25
N VAL A 142 12.60 -3.70 6.69
CA VAL A 142 11.35 -4.08 7.39
C VAL A 142 10.30 -4.63 6.41
N LEU A 143 10.58 -4.64 5.12
CA LEU A 143 9.74 -5.22 4.07
C LEU A 143 10.24 -6.59 3.63
N LEU A 144 9.31 -7.42 3.18
CA LEU A 144 9.61 -8.73 2.62
C LEU A 144 10.44 -8.58 1.34
N PRO A 145 11.47 -9.39 1.12
CA PRO A 145 12.18 -9.39 -0.16
C PRO A 145 11.23 -9.78 -1.29
N LEU A 146 11.46 -9.22 -2.48
CA LEU A 146 10.70 -9.56 -3.68
C LEU A 146 10.92 -11.04 -4.03
N LYS A 147 9.83 -11.78 -4.27
CA LYS A 147 9.85 -13.19 -4.65
C LYS A 147 8.89 -13.46 -5.81
N HIS A 148 9.21 -14.43 -6.65
CA HIS A 148 8.24 -15.02 -7.57
C HIS A 148 7.11 -15.70 -6.78
N LEU A 149 5.90 -15.70 -7.33
CA LEU A 149 4.73 -16.25 -6.63
C LEU A 149 4.37 -17.58 -7.23
N LYS A 150 4.28 -18.62 -6.40
CA LYS A 150 3.72 -19.92 -6.74
C LYS A 150 2.56 -20.18 -5.80
N PHE A 151 1.36 -20.27 -6.32
CA PHE A 151 0.16 -20.26 -5.51
C PHE A 151 -0.72 -21.47 -5.81
N ASN A 152 -1.00 -22.27 -4.78
CA ASN A 152 -1.84 -23.46 -4.86
C ASN A 152 -3.15 -23.19 -4.12
N PHE A 153 -4.28 -23.53 -4.72
CA PHE A 153 -5.58 -23.34 -4.10
C PHE A 153 -6.52 -24.47 -4.44
N ASP A 154 -7.34 -24.81 -3.45
CA ASP A 154 -8.42 -25.76 -3.60
C ASP A 154 -9.75 -25.01 -3.66
N PHE A 155 -10.52 -25.31 -4.69
CA PHE A 155 -11.85 -24.76 -4.88
C PHE A 155 -12.94 -25.80 -4.63
N PRO A 156 -14.14 -25.36 -4.19
CA PRO A 156 -15.32 -26.22 -4.22
C PRO A 156 -15.55 -26.75 -5.64
N LYS A 157 -15.95 -28.02 -5.74
CA LYS A 157 -16.23 -28.66 -7.05
C LYS A 157 -17.27 -27.81 -7.81
N GLY A 158 -16.99 -27.50 -9.07
CA GLY A 158 -17.90 -26.74 -9.94
C GLY A 158 -17.81 -25.21 -9.83
N ASP A 159 -17.11 -24.66 -8.83
CA ASP A 159 -16.87 -23.21 -8.70
C ASP A 159 -15.47 -22.79 -9.19
N GLY A 160 -14.60 -23.77 -9.48
CA GLY A 160 -13.19 -23.50 -9.76
C GLY A 160 -12.96 -22.66 -11.02
N LYS A 161 -13.68 -22.98 -12.11
CA LYS A 161 -13.60 -22.23 -13.37
C LYS A 161 -13.97 -20.74 -13.20
N ARG A 162 -15.01 -20.44 -12.41
CA ARG A 162 -15.43 -19.06 -12.14
C ARG A 162 -14.34 -18.32 -11.35
N ARG A 163 -13.82 -18.90 -10.27
CA ARG A 163 -12.78 -18.26 -9.46
C ARG A 163 -11.47 -18.06 -10.23
N LEU A 164 -11.09 -19.01 -11.08
CA LEU A 164 -9.95 -18.83 -12.00
C LEU A 164 -10.15 -17.65 -12.95
N ASN A 165 -11.36 -17.49 -13.48
CA ASN A 165 -11.70 -16.35 -14.33
C ASN A 165 -11.59 -15.03 -13.56
N GLU A 166 -12.10 -14.96 -12.33
CA GLU A 166 -11.96 -13.78 -11.46
C GLU A 166 -10.49 -13.44 -11.15
N LEU A 167 -9.66 -14.46 -10.90
CA LEU A 167 -8.21 -14.28 -10.76
C LEU A 167 -7.61 -13.69 -12.04
N GLY A 168 -7.97 -14.24 -13.20
CA GLY A 168 -7.54 -13.75 -14.50
C GLY A 168 -7.93 -12.29 -14.74
N ILE A 169 -9.17 -11.92 -14.44
CA ILE A 169 -9.70 -10.54 -14.59
C ILE A 169 -8.98 -9.57 -13.67
N SER A 170 -8.74 -9.97 -12.41
CA SER A 170 -8.03 -9.16 -11.42
C SER A 170 -6.58 -8.94 -11.84
N ARG A 171 -5.94 -9.97 -12.43
CA ARG A 171 -4.54 -9.94 -12.89
C ARG A 171 -4.35 -9.28 -14.26
N LYS A 172 -5.41 -9.16 -15.06
CA LYS A 172 -5.33 -8.62 -16.42
C LYS A 172 -4.88 -7.16 -16.35
N GLY A 173 -3.67 -6.90 -16.88
CA GLY A 173 -3.07 -5.57 -16.89
C GLY A 173 -2.57 -5.12 -15.51
N ILE A 174 -2.13 -6.05 -14.64
CA ILE A 174 -1.45 -5.67 -13.39
C ILE A 174 -0.36 -4.66 -13.67
N ILE A 175 -0.35 -3.62 -12.85
CA ILE A 175 0.71 -2.61 -12.85
C ILE A 175 1.67 -2.94 -11.72
N ASN A 176 2.92 -3.20 -12.09
CA ASN A 176 4.04 -3.28 -11.15
C ASN A 176 4.66 -1.89 -11.07
N LYS A 177 4.39 -1.14 -10.00
CA LYS A 177 5.01 0.17 -9.79
C LYS A 177 6.28 -0.01 -8.97
N ILE A 178 7.41 0.36 -9.56
CA ILE A 178 8.70 0.45 -8.85
C ILE A 178 8.79 1.82 -8.20
N LEU A 179 8.94 1.81 -6.88
CA LEU A 179 9.18 2.95 -6.01
C LEU A 179 10.68 3.01 -5.75
N THR A 180 11.25 4.20 -5.84
CA THR A 180 12.68 4.47 -5.62
C THR A 180 12.80 5.65 -4.69
N LEU A 181 13.73 5.57 -3.74
CA LEU A 181 13.93 6.67 -2.81
C LEU A 181 14.54 7.88 -3.55
N PRO A 182 14.22 9.12 -3.11
CA PRO A 182 14.85 10.34 -3.63
C PRO A 182 16.38 10.33 -3.46
N GLU A 183 16.86 9.74 -2.35
CA GLU A 183 18.28 9.54 -2.06
C GLU A 183 18.43 8.20 -1.31
N ASN A 184 19.53 7.48 -1.57
CA ASN A 184 19.77 6.14 -1.02
C ASN A 184 20.32 6.13 0.41
N ARG A 185 20.89 7.23 0.91
CA ARG A 185 21.51 7.24 2.25
C ARG A 185 20.48 7.51 3.34
N LEU A 186 20.14 6.53 4.16
CA LEU A 186 19.32 6.75 5.37
C LEU A 186 20.21 6.98 6.60
N TYR A 187 19.79 7.88 7.48
CA TYR A 187 20.38 8.07 8.80
C TYR A 187 19.58 7.32 9.86
N ASP A 188 20.23 6.87 10.94
CA ASP A 188 19.60 6.03 11.98
C ASP A 188 18.42 6.71 12.69
N ASP A 189 18.37 8.04 12.69
CA ASP A 189 17.30 8.87 13.26
C ASP A 189 16.21 9.26 12.25
N GLU A 190 16.27 8.74 11.03
CA GLU A 190 15.31 9.02 9.96
C GLU A 190 14.36 7.86 9.70
N PHE A 191 13.16 8.21 9.25
CA PHE A 191 12.18 7.30 8.69
C PHE A 191 11.93 7.69 7.24
N ILE A 192 11.70 6.70 6.39
CA ILE A 192 11.10 6.89 5.08
C ILE A 192 9.59 6.97 5.27
N ASP A 193 8.99 8.09 4.89
CA ASP A 193 7.55 8.31 4.99
C ASP A 193 6.91 8.20 3.60
N PHE A 194 5.86 7.39 3.51
CA PHE A 194 5.09 7.15 2.30
C PHE A 194 3.68 7.68 2.49
N ASP A 195 3.33 8.80 1.84
CA ASP A 195 1.97 9.32 1.85
C ASP A 195 1.16 8.76 0.69
N PHE A 196 -0.06 8.32 0.98
CA PHE A 196 -0.98 7.72 0.04
C PHE A 196 -2.09 8.72 -0.30
N TYR A 197 -2.28 9.01 -1.59
CA TYR A 197 -3.30 9.93 -2.10
C TYR A 197 -4.19 9.25 -3.14
N ILE A 198 -5.45 9.65 -3.21
CA ILE A 198 -6.40 9.18 -4.23
C ILE A 198 -7.02 10.39 -4.91
N THR A 199 -7.07 10.37 -6.24
CA THR A 199 -7.63 11.49 -6.98
C THR A 199 -8.23 11.11 -8.32
N ARG A 200 -9.16 11.92 -8.84
CA ARG A 200 -9.59 11.86 -10.24
C ARG A 200 -8.80 12.77 -11.16
N GLN A 201 -8.00 13.66 -10.58
CA GLN A 201 -7.16 14.58 -11.32
C GLN A 201 -5.95 13.85 -11.91
N ASP A 202 -5.39 14.42 -12.97
CA ASP A 202 -4.13 13.94 -13.53
C ASP A 202 -2.99 14.23 -12.55
N ILE A 203 -2.37 13.16 -12.04
CA ILE A 203 -1.14 13.27 -11.27
C ILE A 203 0.03 13.37 -12.26
N ASP A 204 0.66 14.54 -12.31
CA ASP A 204 1.96 14.74 -12.95
C ASP A 204 3.06 14.44 -11.93
N ASP A 205 3.78 13.32 -12.13
CA ASP A 205 4.89 12.86 -11.29
C ASP A 205 6.02 13.92 -11.15
N LYS A 206 6.07 14.94 -12.02
CA LYS A 206 7.09 16.01 -12.01
C LYS A 206 6.61 17.33 -11.42
N ASN A 207 5.36 17.71 -11.66
CA ASN A 207 4.87 19.07 -11.37
C ASN A 207 3.79 19.13 -10.27
N THR A 208 3.24 18.00 -9.84
CA THR A 208 2.24 18.00 -8.77
C THR A 208 2.93 18.38 -7.45
N LYS A 209 2.71 19.61 -7.00
CA LYS A 209 3.10 20.04 -5.67
C LYS A 209 2.21 19.32 -4.66
N LEU A 210 2.81 18.37 -3.96
CA LEU A 210 2.18 17.70 -2.84
C LEU A 210 2.00 18.69 -1.68
N ILE A 211 1.21 18.29 -0.67
CA ILE A 211 1.12 19.01 0.59
C ILE A 211 2.54 19.39 1.02
N PRO A 212 2.88 20.70 1.11
CA PRO A 212 4.21 21.14 1.48
C PRO A 212 4.62 20.50 2.80
N PRO A 213 5.93 20.26 3.00
CA PRO A 213 6.46 19.75 4.26
C PRO A 213 5.80 20.48 5.42
N THR A 214 5.01 19.75 6.20
CA THR A 214 4.40 20.32 7.38
C THR A 214 5.52 20.54 8.40
N THR A 215 5.32 21.51 9.28
CA THR A 215 6.23 21.73 10.42
C THR A 215 6.21 20.55 11.41
N MET A 216 5.29 19.59 11.22
CA MET A 216 5.09 18.44 12.09
C MET A 216 4.52 17.23 11.33
N PRO A 217 5.23 16.10 11.32
CA PRO A 217 6.66 15.96 11.60
C PRO A 217 7.51 16.68 10.52
N PRO A 218 8.71 17.20 10.83
CA PRO A 218 9.54 17.88 9.84
C PRO A 218 9.90 16.90 8.72
N ARG A 219 9.39 17.17 7.52
CA ARG A 219 9.69 16.43 6.29
C ARG A 219 10.77 17.16 5.51
N THR A 220 11.68 16.41 4.88
CA THR A 220 12.65 17.02 3.95
C THR A 220 12.00 17.28 2.60
N GLU A 221 12.47 18.29 1.87
CA GLU A 221 11.96 18.68 0.54
C GLU A 221 12.28 17.67 -0.58
N LEU A 222 13.02 16.60 -0.26
CA LEU A 222 13.33 15.51 -1.20
C LEU A 222 12.13 14.57 -1.26
N ALA A 223 11.11 14.97 -2.01
CA ALA A 223 9.90 14.22 -2.26
C ALA A 223 9.92 13.59 -3.67
N ARG A 224 9.36 12.38 -3.82
CA ARG A 224 9.09 11.81 -5.14
C ARG A 224 7.66 11.29 -5.22
N LEU A 225 6.92 11.74 -6.23
CA LEU A 225 5.55 11.35 -6.47
C LEU A 225 5.46 10.24 -7.52
N TYR A 226 4.62 9.25 -7.23
CA TYR A 226 4.34 8.14 -8.11
C TYR A 226 2.84 8.03 -8.39
N ASN A 227 2.47 8.16 -9.66
CA ASN A 227 1.16 7.78 -10.13
C ASN A 227 1.08 6.26 -10.37
N VAL A 228 0.26 5.58 -9.57
CA VAL A 228 -0.15 4.19 -9.72
C VAL A 228 -1.57 4.22 -10.29
N SER A 229 -1.70 4.54 -11.58
CA SER A 229 -3.01 4.48 -12.23
C SER A 229 -3.51 3.04 -12.16
N LEU A 230 -4.75 2.81 -11.70
CA LEU A 230 -5.40 1.52 -11.88
C LEU A 230 -6.26 1.63 -13.14
N LEU A 231 -5.94 0.83 -14.16
CA LEU A 231 -6.67 0.82 -15.43
C LEU A 231 -8.18 0.72 -15.16
N ASP A 232 -8.95 1.57 -15.84
CA ASP A 232 -10.42 1.55 -15.86
C ASP A 232 -11.15 2.03 -14.59
N THR A 233 -10.47 2.63 -13.61
CA THR A 233 -11.12 3.04 -12.35
C THR A 233 -11.54 4.52 -12.30
N GLY A 234 -11.12 5.34 -13.26
CA GLY A 234 -11.31 6.81 -13.25
C GLY A 234 -10.56 7.52 -12.11
N PHE A 235 -9.93 6.76 -11.20
CA PHE A 235 -9.11 7.25 -10.11
C PHE A 235 -7.64 6.92 -10.38
N LYS A 236 -6.78 7.83 -9.96
CA LYS A 236 -5.33 7.72 -9.91
C LYS A 236 -4.91 7.67 -8.46
N PHE A 237 -3.84 6.93 -8.22
CA PHE A 237 -3.28 6.75 -6.91
C PHE A 237 -1.90 7.40 -6.87
N GLY A 238 -1.68 8.28 -5.91
CA GLY A 238 -0.41 8.99 -5.70
C GLY A 238 0.33 8.42 -4.50
N ILE A 239 1.62 8.14 -4.64
CA ILE A 239 2.52 7.89 -3.50
C ILE A 239 3.57 8.98 -3.45
N ASN A 240 3.59 9.75 -2.38
CA ASN A 240 4.73 10.59 -2.07
C ASN A 240 5.71 9.85 -1.17
N ILE A 241 6.99 9.87 -1.52
CA ILE A 241 8.05 9.35 -0.65
C ILE A 241 8.87 10.53 -0.16
N SER A 242 8.95 10.70 1.16
CA SER A 242 9.75 11.74 1.81
C SER A 242 10.57 11.15 2.96
N ARG A 243 11.48 11.95 3.53
CA ARG A 243 12.18 11.59 4.77
C ARG A 243 11.67 12.41 5.93
N MET A 244 11.64 11.78 7.10
CA MET A 244 11.09 12.36 8.30
C MET A 244 12.00 12.06 9.49
N ARG A 245 12.29 13.09 10.30
CA ARG A 245 12.92 12.92 11.63
C ARG A 245 11.85 13.02 12.72
N PRO A 246 11.60 11.96 13.51
CA PRO A 246 10.64 12.03 14.61
C PRO A 246 11.12 12.96 15.73
N ARG A 247 10.20 13.74 16.31
CA ARG A 247 10.49 14.83 17.27
C ARG A 247 11.02 14.42 18.65
N LYS A 248 10.90 13.14 19.01
CA LYS A 248 11.37 12.53 20.27
C LYS A 248 11.67 11.05 19.99
N ALA A 249 12.39 10.40 20.92
CA ALA A 249 12.49 8.94 21.04
C ALA A 249 11.10 8.33 21.31
N LEU A 250 10.19 8.49 20.36
CA LEU A 250 9.09 7.59 20.11
C LEU A 250 9.78 6.25 19.87
N GLU A 251 9.42 5.24 20.66
CA GLU A 251 10.07 3.94 20.81
C GLU A 251 10.55 3.30 19.50
N LYS A 252 11.43 2.30 19.59
CA LYS A 252 12.05 1.50 18.51
C LYS A 252 11.05 0.72 17.63
N ASP A 253 9.81 1.19 17.49
CA ASP A 253 8.81 0.66 16.59
C ASP A 253 9.26 0.90 15.14
N LEU A 254 9.44 -0.21 14.42
CA LEU A 254 9.99 -0.25 13.07
C LEU A 254 9.07 0.38 12.01
N VAL A 255 7.76 0.44 12.30
CA VAL A 255 6.71 0.85 11.36
C VAL A 255 5.61 1.66 12.06
N ARG A 256 5.18 2.76 11.42
CA ARG A 256 4.16 3.67 11.96
C ARG A 256 3.13 4.06 10.92
N ILE A 257 1.90 4.28 11.37
CA ILE A 257 0.85 4.90 10.56
C ILE A 257 0.55 6.29 11.11
N TYR A 258 0.65 7.29 10.23
CA TYR A 258 0.27 8.67 10.50
C TYR A 258 -1.06 8.97 9.82
N HIS A 259 -1.85 9.84 10.44
CA HIS A 259 -3.10 10.33 9.87
C HIS A 259 -3.16 11.86 9.93
N HIS A 260 -4.16 12.39 9.22
CA HIS A 260 -4.87 13.68 9.30
C HIS A 260 -4.30 14.87 10.07
N GLU A 261 -3.70 14.73 11.25
CA GLU A 261 -3.36 15.86 12.11
C GLU A 261 -2.46 16.90 11.41
N TYR A 262 -1.51 16.44 10.60
CA TYR A 262 -0.66 17.34 9.84
C TYR A 262 -1.37 17.92 8.60
N VAL A 263 -2.29 17.18 7.98
CA VAL A 263 -3.08 17.66 6.85
C VAL A 263 -4.03 18.77 7.33
N LYS A 264 -4.65 18.62 8.50
CA LYS A 264 -5.46 19.68 9.14
C LYS A 264 -4.64 20.93 9.45
N ASP A 265 -3.44 20.77 9.98
CA ASP A 265 -2.53 21.90 10.19
C ASP A 265 -2.16 22.60 8.87
N TYR A 266 -1.96 21.83 7.80
CA TYR A 266 -1.74 22.37 6.46
C TYR A 266 -2.96 23.11 5.91
N LEU A 267 -4.14 22.49 5.94
CA LEU A 267 -5.40 23.09 5.48
C LEU A 267 -5.65 24.41 6.20
N LYS A 268 -5.48 24.42 7.53
CA LYS A 268 -5.59 25.63 8.35
C LYS A 268 -4.60 26.72 7.92
N LYS A 269 -3.36 26.37 7.56
CA LYS A 269 -2.35 27.33 7.08
C LYS A 269 -2.71 27.94 5.72
N ILE A 270 -3.42 27.21 4.87
CA ILE A 270 -3.88 27.70 3.56
C ILE A 270 -5.30 28.29 3.61
N GLY A 271 -5.90 28.43 4.79
CA GLY A 271 -7.21 29.03 4.98
C GLY A 271 -8.39 28.14 4.56
N LYS A 272 -8.20 26.82 4.57
CA LYS A 272 -9.26 25.80 4.42
C LYS A 272 -9.52 25.10 5.76
#